data_AF-A0A3P6DWI3-F1
#
_entry.id   AF-A0A3P6DWI3-F1
#
_cell.length_a   1.000
_cell.length_b   1.000
_cell.length_c   1.000
_cell.angle_alpha   90.00
_cell.angle_beta   90.00
_cell.angle_gamma   90.00
#
_symmetry.space_group_name_H-M   'P 1'
#
loop_
_entity.id
_entity.type
_entity.pdbx_description
1 polymer ?
#
loop_
_entity_poly.entity_id
_entity_poly.type
_entity_poly.pdbx_seq_one_letter_code
_entity_poly.pdbx_strand_id
1 'polypeptide(L)'
;MDSWVWKQLLKLRQEGIKFIKSILASGRRISFWYDVWTPFGQLIHFQGQCGPSQLRVPINGLVADACSLTAWSLPPPRSDKTVELHIFLTSIQCPAYSTVADTYEWTTSTKLDAKFSALNNWQDMRLSAPVQPVRRLSGLKEQYQVTALICG
;
A
#
# COMPACT_ATOMS: atom_id res chain seq x y z
N MET A 1 -15.55 -18.54 12.94
CA MET A 1 -14.31 -17.77 12.74
C MET A 1 -13.97 -17.11 14.06
N ASP A 2 -12.85 -17.49 14.68
CA ASP A 2 -12.48 -17.01 16.01
C ASP A 2 -12.06 -15.54 15.99
N SER A 3 -12.44 -14.79 17.03
CA SER A 3 -12.12 -13.35 17.20
C SER A 3 -10.62 -13.05 17.05
N TRP A 4 -9.76 -14.02 17.36
CA TRP A 4 -8.31 -13.90 17.24
C TRP A 4 -7.84 -13.77 15.79
N VAL A 5 -8.36 -14.61 14.88
CA VAL A 5 -7.99 -14.56 13.46
C VAL A 5 -8.37 -13.21 12.85
N TRP A 6 -9.54 -12.70 13.22
CA TRP A 6 -10.00 -11.37 12.79
C TRP A 6 -9.08 -10.24 13.28
N LYS A 7 -8.66 -10.27 14.55
CA LYS A 7 -7.70 -9.29 15.10
C LYS A 7 -6.36 -9.34 14.36
N GLN A 8 -5.87 -10.51 13.98
CA GLN A 8 -4.63 -10.62 13.20
C GLN A 8 -4.80 -10.08 11.79
N LEU A 9 -5.92 -10.39 11.12
CA LEU A 9 -6.21 -9.85 9.80
C LEU A 9 -6.28 -8.32 9.80
N LEU A 10 -6.89 -7.71 10.84
CA LEU A 10 -6.95 -6.25 10.98
C LEU A 10 -5.58 -5.62 11.21
N LYS A 11 -4.68 -6.29 11.93
CA LYS A 11 -3.28 -5.83 12.07
C LYS A 11 -2.56 -5.86 10.72
N LEU A 12 -2.72 -6.96 9.97
CA LEU A 12 -2.11 -7.08 8.64
C LEU A 12 -2.66 -6.05 7.65
N ARG A 13 -3.91 -5.61 7.80
CA ARG A 13 -4.48 -4.56 6.94
C ARG A 13 -3.64 -3.27 6.96
N GLN A 14 -3.19 -2.84 8.13
CA GLN A 14 -2.40 -1.61 8.29
C GLN A 14 -1.05 -1.70 7.56
N GLU A 15 -0.44 -2.89 7.57
CA GLU A 15 0.80 -3.14 6.83
C GLU A 15 0.56 -3.35 5.34
N GLY A 16 -0.54 -4.04 4.98
CA GLY A 16 -0.95 -4.35 3.62
C GLY A 16 -1.15 -3.13 2.74
N ILE A 17 -1.63 -2.02 3.32
CA ILE A 17 -1.86 -0.76 2.60
C ILE A 17 -0.57 -0.23 1.97
N LYS A 18 0.61 -0.48 2.55
CA LYS A 18 1.91 -0.03 2.02
C LYS A 18 2.25 -0.71 0.68
N PHE A 19 1.68 -1.88 0.44
CA PHE A 19 1.93 -2.68 -0.77
C PHE A 19 0.93 -2.40 -1.88
N ILE A 20 -0.08 -1.56 -1.67
CA ILE A 20 -1.10 -1.24 -2.68
C ILE A 20 -1.01 0.23 -3.03
N LYS A 21 -0.79 0.50 -4.32
CA LYS A 21 -0.82 1.84 -4.89
C LYS A 21 -2.05 1.97 -5.76
N SER A 22 -2.91 2.95 -5.44
CA SER A 22 -4.03 3.31 -6.32
C SER A 22 -3.56 4.29 -7.39
N ILE A 23 -3.90 4.01 -8.64
CA ILE A 23 -3.61 4.85 -9.79
C ILE A 23 -4.89 5.59 -10.17
N LEU A 24 -4.89 6.89 -9.90
CA LEU A 24 -6.05 7.75 -10.12
C LEU A 24 -6.26 8.01 -11.61
N ALA A 25 -7.46 7.69 -12.09
CA ALA A 25 -7.96 8.05 -13.41
C ALA A 25 -9.31 8.76 -13.30
N SER A 26 -10.42 8.02 -13.40
CA SER A 26 -11.79 8.58 -13.27
C SER A 26 -12.21 8.84 -11.82
N GLY A 27 -11.51 8.27 -10.84
CA GLY A 27 -11.80 8.44 -9.41
C GLY A 27 -13.09 7.77 -8.94
N ARG A 28 -13.69 6.90 -9.76
CA ARG A 28 -14.99 6.23 -9.49
C ARG A 28 -14.86 4.92 -8.73
N ARG A 29 -13.63 4.46 -8.47
CA ARG A 29 -13.37 3.24 -7.68
C ARG A 29 -12.48 3.51 -6.47
N ILE A 30 -11.71 4.59 -6.52
CA ILE A 30 -10.78 4.97 -5.46
C ILE A 30 -11.52 5.71 -4.36
N SER A 31 -11.36 5.24 -3.12
CA SER A 31 -11.86 5.94 -1.94
C SER A 31 -11.09 7.23 -1.71
N PHE A 32 -11.79 8.35 -1.52
CA PHE A 32 -11.16 9.63 -1.22
C PHE A 32 -10.35 9.56 0.09
N TRP A 33 -10.87 8.86 1.09
CA TRP A 33 -10.35 8.86 2.45
C TRP A 33 -9.36 7.73 2.76
N TYR A 34 -9.61 6.53 2.23
CA TYR A 34 -8.93 5.31 2.67
C TYR A 34 -7.92 4.76 1.66
N ASP A 35 -7.99 5.13 0.39
CA ASP A 35 -6.99 4.69 -0.59
C ASP A 35 -5.80 5.66 -0.60
N VAL A 36 -4.62 5.14 -0.92
CA VAL A 36 -3.37 5.92 -0.98
C VAL A 36 -3.17 6.42 -2.42
N TRP A 37 -3.91 7.46 -2.78
CA TRP A 37 -3.85 8.12 -4.09
C TRP A 37 -3.17 9.50 -4.05
N THR A 38 -2.79 9.96 -2.85
CA THR A 38 -2.07 11.22 -2.61
C THR A 38 -0.70 10.94 -1.97
N PRO A 39 0.27 11.86 -2.09
CA PRO A 39 1.56 11.73 -1.39
C PRO A 39 1.43 11.80 0.14
N PHE A 40 0.28 12.24 0.67
CA PHE A 40 0.03 12.37 2.10
C PHE A 40 -0.44 11.07 2.77
N GLY A 41 -0.47 9.96 2.01
CA GLY A 41 -1.03 8.70 2.47
C GLY A 41 -2.55 8.71 2.47
N GLN A 42 -3.15 8.06 3.46
CA GLN A 42 -4.60 8.05 3.63
C GLN A 42 -5.08 9.39 4.19
N LEU A 43 -5.97 10.07 3.45
CA LEU A 43 -6.44 11.41 3.83
C LEU A 43 -7.19 11.43 5.16
N ILE A 44 -7.78 10.31 5.58
CA ILE A 44 -8.46 10.20 6.88
C ILE A 44 -7.49 10.38 8.06
N HIS A 45 -6.24 9.93 7.90
CA HIS A 45 -5.19 10.09 8.91
C HIS A 45 -4.51 11.45 8.77
N PHE A 46 -4.32 11.93 7.55
CA PHE A 46 -3.69 13.22 7.29
C PHE A 46 -4.54 14.39 7.81
N GLN A 47 -5.83 14.46 7.44
CA GLN A 47 -6.75 15.53 7.86
C GLN A 47 -7.36 15.30 9.25
N GLY A 48 -7.32 14.07 9.76
CA GLY A 48 -7.87 13.72 11.07
C GLY A 48 -9.39 13.52 11.05
N GLN A 49 -9.96 13.29 12.24
CA GLN A 49 -11.36 12.84 12.41
C GLN A 49 -12.39 13.83 11.85
N CYS A 50 -12.11 15.13 11.87
CA CYS A 50 -13.01 16.15 11.33
C CYS A 50 -12.90 16.32 9.80
N GLY A 51 -11.94 15.65 9.14
CA GLY A 51 -11.67 15.77 7.71
C GLY A 51 -12.92 15.62 6.83
N PRO A 52 -13.72 14.53 6.97
CA PRO A 52 -14.95 14.32 6.19
C PRO A 52 -15.92 15.51 6.26
N SER A 53 -16.16 16.04 7.45
CA SER A 53 -17.04 17.19 7.62
C SER A 53 -16.41 18.48 7.06
N GLN A 54 -15.10 18.65 7.20
CA GLN A 54 -14.39 19.85 6.75
C GLN A 54 -14.30 19.94 5.24
N LEU A 55 -14.05 18.82 4.54
CA LEU A 55 -13.93 18.72 3.09
C LEU A 55 -15.26 18.44 2.38
N ARG A 56 -16.35 18.18 3.13
CA ARG A 56 -17.69 17.87 2.59
C ARG A 56 -17.71 16.66 1.65
N VAL A 57 -16.75 15.74 1.82
CA VAL A 57 -16.74 14.45 1.13
C VAL A 57 -17.19 13.38 2.13
N PRO A 58 -18.26 12.60 1.85
CA PRO A 58 -18.71 11.53 2.73
C PRO A 58 -17.57 10.58 3.11
N ILE A 59 -17.64 9.95 4.28
CA ILE A 59 -16.56 9.05 4.76
C ILE A 59 -16.31 7.87 3.80
N ASN A 60 -17.36 7.39 3.13
CA ASN A 60 -17.28 6.35 2.11
C ASN A 60 -17.23 6.93 0.68
N GLY A 61 -16.98 8.23 0.57
CA GLY A 61 -16.94 8.95 -0.70
C GLY A 61 -15.73 8.55 -1.55
N LEU A 62 -15.92 8.64 -2.85
CA LEU A 62 -14.94 8.36 -3.87
C LEU A 62 -14.22 9.64 -4.29
N VAL A 63 -13.09 9.52 -4.99
CA VAL A 63 -12.37 10.70 -5.48
C VAL A 63 -13.22 11.51 -6.47
N ALA A 64 -14.04 10.83 -7.27
CA ALA A 64 -14.99 11.48 -8.17
C ALA A 64 -16.06 12.31 -7.44
N ASP A 65 -16.44 11.94 -6.21
CA ASP A 65 -17.44 12.68 -5.43
C ASP A 65 -16.91 14.04 -4.94
N ALA A 66 -15.58 14.19 -4.88
CA ALA A 66 -14.91 15.45 -4.58
C ALA A 66 -14.78 16.36 -5.81
N CYS A 67 -15.37 15.99 -6.95
CA CYS A 67 -15.27 16.71 -8.22
C CYS A 67 -16.66 17.16 -8.71
N SER A 68 -16.72 18.35 -9.29
CA SER A 68 -17.80 18.78 -10.17
C SER A 68 -17.50 18.34 -11.62
N LEU A 69 -18.40 18.65 -12.55
CA LEU A 69 -18.20 18.36 -13.98
C LEU A 69 -16.93 19.01 -14.58
N THR A 70 -16.38 20.04 -13.92
CA THR A 70 -15.27 20.84 -14.48
C THR A 70 -14.09 21.02 -13.53
N ALA A 71 -14.23 20.78 -12.23
CA ALA A 71 -13.14 21.04 -11.28
C ALA A 71 -13.30 20.26 -9.98
N TRP A 72 -12.28 20.32 -9.13
CA TRP A 72 -12.41 19.91 -7.73
C TRP A 72 -13.50 20.75 -7.04
N SER A 73 -14.41 20.10 -6.32
CA SER A 73 -15.54 20.71 -5.61
C SER A 73 -15.37 20.57 -4.10
N LEU A 74 -14.26 21.11 -3.59
CA LEU A 74 -13.95 21.12 -2.17
C LEU A 74 -14.19 22.52 -1.57
N PRO A 75 -14.58 22.62 -0.29
CA PRO A 75 -14.71 23.89 0.39
C PRO A 75 -13.33 24.55 0.60
N PRO A 76 -13.28 25.88 0.77
CA PRO A 76 -12.02 26.59 1.01
C PRO A 76 -11.23 26.00 2.19
N PRO A 77 -9.89 25.92 2.09
CA PRO A 77 -9.06 25.32 3.11
C PRO A 77 -9.16 26.10 4.44
N ARG A 78 -9.21 25.36 5.55
CA ARG A 78 -9.33 25.92 6.92
C ARG A 78 -8.20 25.49 7.86
N SER A 79 -7.18 24.82 7.32
CA SER A 79 -5.97 24.40 8.03
C SER A 79 -4.82 24.27 7.04
N ASP A 80 -3.58 24.36 7.51
CA ASP A 80 -2.38 24.24 6.67
C ASP A 80 -2.35 22.92 5.90
N LYS A 81 -2.72 21.81 6.55
CA LYS A 81 -2.88 20.51 5.89
C LYS A 81 -3.92 20.51 4.78
N THR A 82 -4.99 21.28 4.92
CA THR A 82 -6.00 21.42 3.87
C THR A 82 -5.48 22.28 2.71
N VAL A 83 -4.65 23.27 3.01
CA VAL A 83 -3.94 24.08 2.00
C VAL A 83 -2.99 23.20 1.20
N GLU A 84 -2.17 22.37 1.86
CA GLU A 84 -1.26 21.42 1.19
C GLU A 84 -2.01 20.47 0.25
N LEU A 85 -3.14 19.92 0.72
CA LEU A 85 -4.00 19.10 -0.12
C LEU A 85 -4.49 19.89 -1.35
N HIS A 86 -5.01 21.10 -1.17
CA HIS A 86 -5.49 21.92 -2.29
C HIS A 86 -4.37 22.22 -3.30
N ILE A 87 -3.16 22.57 -2.83
CA ILE A 87 -2.00 22.78 -3.70
C ILE A 87 -1.73 21.53 -4.53
N PHE A 88 -1.69 20.36 -3.90
CA PHE A 88 -1.50 19.10 -4.61
C PHE A 88 -2.62 18.84 -5.63
N LEU A 89 -3.89 19.07 -5.29
CA LEU A 89 -5.02 18.87 -6.20
C LEU A 89 -4.94 19.78 -7.44
N THR A 90 -4.35 20.96 -7.33
CA THR A 90 -4.10 21.83 -8.50
C THR A 90 -3.01 21.33 -9.43
N SER A 91 -2.12 20.46 -8.95
CA SER A 91 -1.06 19.85 -9.77
C SER A 91 -1.52 18.62 -10.57
N ILE A 92 -2.73 18.12 -10.32
CA ILE A 92 -3.28 16.94 -10.99
C ILE A 92 -4.55 17.31 -11.76
N GLN A 93 -4.78 16.61 -12.88
CA GLN A 93 -6.01 16.80 -13.63
C GLN A 93 -7.21 16.29 -12.83
N CYS A 94 -8.30 17.07 -12.83
CA CYS A 94 -9.54 16.66 -12.18
C CYS A 94 -10.06 15.33 -12.80
N PRO A 95 -10.37 14.32 -11.97
CA PRO A 95 -10.91 13.02 -12.42
C PRO A 95 -12.16 13.11 -13.31
N ALA A 96 -12.94 14.19 -13.18
CA ALA A 96 -14.12 14.44 -14.01
C ALA A 96 -13.83 14.43 -15.52
N TYR A 97 -12.60 14.69 -15.92
CA TYR A 97 -12.17 14.70 -17.33
C TYR A 97 -11.77 13.32 -17.86
N SER A 98 -11.64 12.30 -17.01
CA SER A 98 -11.18 10.98 -17.42
C SER A 98 -12.33 9.97 -17.49
N THR A 99 -12.41 9.24 -18.59
CA THR A 99 -13.28 8.06 -18.74
C THR A 99 -12.54 6.76 -18.44
N VAL A 100 -11.23 6.83 -18.20
CA VAL A 100 -10.39 5.66 -17.94
C VAL A 100 -10.67 5.13 -16.53
N ALA A 101 -10.80 3.80 -16.40
CA ALA A 101 -11.05 3.17 -15.11
C ALA A 101 -9.82 3.28 -14.21
N ASP A 102 -10.05 3.49 -12.91
CA ASP A 102 -8.99 3.44 -11.91
C ASP A 102 -8.39 2.02 -11.82
N THR A 103 -7.09 1.96 -11.55
CA THR A 103 -6.34 0.71 -11.36
C THR A 103 -5.63 0.68 -10.02
N TYR A 104 -5.29 -0.54 -9.58
CA TYR A 104 -4.50 -0.78 -8.38
C TYR A 104 -3.28 -1.60 -8.76
N GLU A 105 -2.12 -1.17 -8.27
CA GLU A 105 -0.84 -1.79 -8.52
C GLU A 105 -0.24 -2.24 -7.19
N TRP A 106 0.32 -3.44 -7.17
CA TRP A 106 1.03 -3.97 -6.03
C TRP A 106 2.47 -3.48 -6.09
N THR A 107 2.92 -2.82 -5.03
CA THR A 107 4.28 -2.28 -4.94
C THR A 107 5.07 -3.09 -3.93
N THR A 108 6.18 -3.66 -4.39
CA THR A 108 7.24 -4.29 -3.59
C THR A 108 8.47 -3.39 -3.69
N SER A 109 9.42 -3.49 -2.75
CA SER A 109 10.71 -2.80 -2.76
C SER A 109 11.48 -2.94 -4.07
N THR A 110 11.23 -4.02 -4.81
CA THR A 110 11.94 -4.35 -6.05
C THR A 110 11.12 -4.08 -7.32
N LYS A 111 9.79 -4.13 -7.26
CA LYS A 111 8.92 -4.14 -8.45
C LYS A 111 7.54 -3.57 -8.19
N LEU A 112 6.95 -3.05 -9.25
CA LEU A 112 5.54 -2.68 -9.32
C LEU A 112 4.83 -3.64 -10.28
N ASP A 113 3.84 -4.37 -9.76
CA ASP A 113 3.17 -5.47 -10.46
C ASP A 113 1.65 -5.32 -10.38
N ALA A 114 0.93 -5.69 -11.45
CA ALA A 114 -0.54 -5.70 -11.45
C ALA A 114 -1.13 -6.83 -10.59
N LYS A 115 -0.32 -7.79 -10.14
CA LYS A 115 -0.75 -8.97 -9.38
C LYS A 115 -0.05 -9.04 -8.03
N PHE A 116 -0.77 -9.53 -7.03
CA PHE A 116 -0.21 -9.82 -5.72
C PHE A 116 0.81 -10.96 -5.80
N SER A 117 1.99 -10.76 -5.21
CA SER A 117 3.01 -11.80 -5.02
C SER A 117 3.27 -12.01 -3.53
N ALA A 118 2.80 -13.14 -3.00
CA ALA A 118 3.03 -13.50 -1.60
C ALA A 118 4.53 -13.60 -1.28
N LEU A 119 5.32 -14.15 -2.21
CA LEU A 119 6.77 -14.32 -2.05
C LEU A 119 7.47 -12.97 -1.91
N ASN A 120 7.20 -12.05 -2.84
CA ASN A 120 7.85 -10.74 -2.88
C ASN A 120 7.47 -9.91 -1.64
N ASN A 121 6.18 -9.89 -1.29
CA ASN A 121 5.73 -9.18 -0.09
C ASN A 121 6.32 -9.78 1.19
N TRP A 122 6.44 -11.12 1.27
CA TRP A 122 7.11 -11.76 2.41
C TRP A 122 8.60 -11.42 2.49
N GLN A 123 9.28 -11.33 1.36
CA GLN A 123 10.69 -10.92 1.29
C GLN A 123 10.90 -9.47 1.77
N ASP A 124 9.95 -8.58 1.50
CA ASP A 124 9.98 -7.19 1.97
C ASP A 124 9.64 -7.06 3.46
N MET A 125 8.67 -7.84 3.93
CA MET A 125 8.20 -7.77 5.32
C MET A 125 9.17 -8.42 6.31
N ARG A 126 9.95 -9.42 5.89
CA ARG A 126 10.88 -10.10 6.79
C ARG A 126 12.01 -9.14 7.17
N LEU A 127 12.29 -9.01 8.46
CA LEU A 127 13.56 -8.45 8.90
C LEU A 127 14.67 -9.33 8.32
N SER A 128 15.58 -8.75 7.53
CA SER A 128 16.76 -9.46 7.06
C SER A 128 17.43 -10.11 8.26
N ALA A 129 17.60 -11.44 8.21
CA ALA A 129 18.29 -12.14 9.29
C ALA A 129 19.65 -11.46 9.49
N PRO A 130 20.06 -11.14 10.73
CA PRO A 130 21.40 -10.63 10.97
C PRO A 130 22.37 -11.63 10.36
N VAL A 131 23.39 -11.12 9.65
CA VAL A 131 24.46 -11.94 9.07
C VAL A 131 24.98 -12.82 10.20
N GLN A 132 24.63 -14.11 10.14
CA GLN A 132 25.13 -15.07 11.11
C GLN A 132 26.64 -15.16 10.83
N PRO A 133 27.50 -14.85 11.81
CA PRO A 133 28.92 -15.08 11.62
C PRO A 133 29.09 -16.56 11.29
N VAL A 134 29.78 -16.83 10.18
CA VAL A 134 30.06 -18.20 9.74
C VAL A 134 30.70 -18.92 10.92
N ARG A 135 29.96 -19.83 11.54
CA ARG A 135 30.52 -20.70 12.57
C ARG A 135 31.46 -21.64 11.84
N ARG A 136 32.75 -21.31 11.83
CA ARG A 136 33.79 -22.15 11.26
C ARG A 136 33.72 -23.47 12.03
N LEU A 137 33.15 -24.51 11.41
CA LEU A 137 33.30 -25.88 11.90
C LEU A 137 34.76 -26.28 11.67
N SER A 138 35.65 -25.79 12.53
CA SER A 138 36.99 -26.33 12.65
C SER A 138 36.89 -27.64 13.43
N GLY A 139 36.92 -28.75 12.70
CA GLY A 139 37.05 -30.07 13.29
C GLY A 139 35.83 -30.94 13.04
N LEU A 140 35.85 -31.66 11.92
CA LEU A 140 35.56 -33.09 11.80
C LEU A 140 35.92 -33.46 10.35
N LYS A 141 37.23 -33.48 10.07
CA LYS A 141 37.76 -34.28 8.97
C LYS A 141 38.02 -35.68 9.54
N GLU A 142 37.78 -36.67 8.68
CA GLU A 142 38.09 -38.08 8.82
C GLU A 142 37.15 -38.89 9.72
N GLN A 143 36.22 -39.60 9.06
CA GLN A 143 36.32 -41.05 9.08
C GLN A 143 35.56 -41.70 7.91
N TYR A 144 36.32 -42.51 7.15
CA TYR A 144 35.93 -43.58 6.22
C TYR A 144 35.42 -43.22 4.80
N GLN A 145 36.37 -43.10 3.85
CA GLN A 145 36.27 -43.86 2.58
C GLN A 145 36.52 -45.35 2.95
N VAL A 146 35.96 -46.39 2.32
CA VAL A 146 36.18 -46.86 0.95
C VAL A 146 35.17 -48.01 0.63
N THR A 147 34.64 -48.02 -0.62
CA THR A 147 34.12 -49.18 -1.44
C THR A 147 32.87 -49.96 -0.99
N ALA A 148 31.99 -50.51 -1.85
CA ALA A 148 31.89 -50.65 -3.31
C ALA A 148 30.50 -51.26 -3.70
N LEU A 149 30.25 -51.32 -5.02
CA LEU A 149 29.30 -52.18 -5.78
C LEU A 149 27.86 -51.66 -5.87
N ILE A 150 27.39 -51.16 -7.03
CA ILE A 150 27.05 -51.85 -8.30
C ILE A 150 25.96 -52.92 -8.12
N CYS A 151 24.95 -52.82 -9.00
CA CYS A 151 23.77 -53.66 -9.25
C CYS A 151 22.46 -53.14 -8.61
N GLY A 152 21.42 -52.77 -9.37
CA GLY A 152 21.21 -52.95 -10.82
C GLY A 152 20.04 -52.16 -11.37
#